data_AF-A0A7Y5UYA9-F1
#
_entry.id   AF-A0A7Y5UYA9-F1
#
_cell.length_a   1.000
_cell.length_b   1.000
_cell.length_c   1.000
_cell.angle_alpha   90.00
_cell.angle_beta   90.00
_cell.angle_gamma   90.00
#
_symmetry.space_group_name_H-M   'P 1'
#
loop_
_entity.id
_entity.type
_entity.pdbx_description
1 polymer ?
#
loop_
_entity_poly.entity_id
_entity_poly.type
_entity_poly.pdbx_seq_one_letter_code
_entity_poly.pdbx_strand_id
1 'polypeptide(L)'
;MESSLSTAPEALPTAWLTGCDVVWQSRSENAAGSMPLGNGEVGVNFWVEPNGDLLCYLARTDAWSEHGRLLKLGRLRVSLDPNPFVGPDFQQALRLLAGEVEVTARGARLRVWVDAHAPRLHYELETEQPVALTCRLELWRTTPRVLSGEEVHSAYTMAGSPNQVVVQPDTIVDDALDRLCWYHRNQGSCWSETLQHQGFGALAEQFADPIRQRTFGGQVSGEGLTRVDARTLASDEPRRRWHLQAVTHTSQASSAADWLAEVDSLTPAQVDLTARREAHRAWWREFWQRSWIFVRERRGHQTQVAEVVTQGYALQRYLNACAGRGAYPIKFNGSLFTVDGEVRSWRYDADYRRWGDPYWFQNTRLIYWPMLAAGDFDLLQPLFRMYRAALPLAEARTRLYFGHDGAFFPETMTFWGCYANHNYGWNRQGKPLSEVENRFIRWHYNSGLELLLLLLEYQAVSSDETVIGSTILPLARAVLRFFAEHFAGSAGRLVIEPASALETWQDVRDPLPDVAGLRVVLDRLLAAPWTTAADRTAWAALRVMLPALPRGEEEGRRFLRPA
;
A
#
# COMPACT_ATOMS: atom_id res chain seq x y z
N MET A 1 46.82 0.37 -5.01
CA MET A 1 45.79 -0.54 -5.55
C MET A 1 44.68 0.35 -6.07
N GLU A 2 44.84 0.83 -7.30
CA GLU A 2 43.79 1.58 -7.99
C GLU A 2 42.71 0.57 -8.36
N SER A 3 41.58 0.66 -7.65
CA SER A 3 40.36 -0.07 -7.97
C SER A 3 39.86 0.43 -9.32
N SER A 4 40.12 -0.32 -10.39
CA SER A 4 39.42 -0.16 -11.66
C SER A 4 37.94 -0.47 -11.43
N LEU A 5 37.15 0.54 -11.07
CA LEU A 5 35.70 0.42 -11.09
C LEU A 5 35.30 0.23 -12.56
N SER A 6 34.92 -0.99 -12.90
CA SER A 6 34.22 -1.30 -14.14
C SER A 6 33.03 -0.35 -14.26
N THR A 7 32.94 0.37 -15.38
CA THR A 7 31.80 1.24 -15.69
C THR A 7 30.58 0.46 -16.19
N ALA A 8 30.73 -0.85 -16.44
CA ALA A 8 29.61 -1.73 -16.74
C ALA A 8 28.90 -2.13 -15.42
N PRO A 9 27.56 -2.04 -15.36
CA PRO A 9 26.81 -2.47 -14.19
C PRO A 9 27.08 -3.94 -13.91
N GLU A 10 27.37 -4.26 -12.64
CA GLU A 10 27.60 -5.63 -12.21
C GLU A 10 26.31 -6.45 -12.34
N ALA A 11 26.40 -7.61 -12.98
CA ALA A 11 25.26 -8.48 -13.18
C ALA A 11 24.76 -9.04 -11.84
N LEU A 12 23.44 -9.13 -11.66
CA LEU A 12 22.82 -9.73 -10.47
C LEU A 12 23.40 -11.15 -10.20
N PRO A 13 23.96 -11.40 -9.00
CA PRO A 13 24.33 -12.74 -8.55
C PRO A 13 23.11 -13.63 -8.31
N THR A 14 22.49 -14.16 -9.38
CA THR A 14 21.22 -14.89 -9.32
C THR A 14 21.20 -16.05 -8.31
N ALA A 15 22.30 -16.79 -8.19
CA ALA A 15 22.42 -17.89 -7.23
C ALA A 15 22.24 -17.44 -5.77
N TRP A 16 22.65 -16.20 -5.44
CA TRP A 16 22.49 -15.65 -4.10
C TRP A 16 21.04 -15.24 -3.82
N LEU A 17 20.38 -14.65 -4.83
CA LEU A 17 18.95 -14.35 -4.72
C LEU A 17 18.11 -15.62 -4.62
N THR A 18 18.40 -16.66 -5.42
CA THR A 18 17.74 -17.97 -5.30
C THR A 18 17.96 -18.59 -3.92
N GLY A 19 19.11 -18.36 -3.28
CA GLY A 19 19.35 -18.76 -1.90
C GLY A 19 18.44 -18.08 -0.86
N CYS A 20 17.75 -17.00 -1.25
CA CYS A 20 16.78 -16.29 -0.42
C CYS A 20 15.33 -16.76 -0.65
N ASP A 21 15.07 -17.67 -1.59
CA ASP A 21 13.74 -18.25 -1.81
C ASP A 21 13.18 -18.83 -0.50
N VAL A 22 11.87 -18.65 -0.28
CA VAL A 22 11.18 -19.25 0.88
C VAL A 22 10.55 -20.56 0.43
N VAL A 23 10.81 -21.64 1.17
CA VAL A 23 10.36 -22.98 0.79
C VAL A 23 9.64 -23.65 1.95
N TRP A 24 8.39 -24.05 1.73
CA TRP A 24 7.63 -24.94 2.61
C TRP A 24 7.70 -26.37 2.09
N GLN A 25 8.05 -27.30 2.98
CA GLN A 25 8.03 -28.74 2.72
C GLN A 25 6.76 -29.41 3.26
N SER A 26 5.86 -28.62 3.84
CA SER A 26 4.55 -29.06 4.31
C SER A 26 3.48 -28.08 3.81
N ARG A 27 2.26 -28.58 3.67
CA ARG A 27 1.08 -27.73 3.45
C ARG A 27 0.86 -26.83 4.65
N SER A 28 0.17 -25.72 4.43
CA SER A 28 -0.20 -24.78 5.48
C SER A 28 -1.51 -25.21 6.12
N GLU A 29 -1.62 -25.10 7.44
CA GLU A 29 -2.88 -25.36 8.16
C GLU A 29 -3.97 -24.35 7.80
N ASN A 30 -3.57 -23.11 7.47
CA ASN A 30 -4.45 -22.00 7.13
C ASN A 30 -3.66 -20.89 6.41
N ALA A 31 -4.31 -19.76 6.16
CA ALA A 31 -3.76 -18.62 5.42
C ALA A 31 -2.53 -17.96 6.06
N ALA A 32 -2.23 -18.20 7.35
CA ALA A 32 -1.02 -17.66 7.99
C ALA A 32 0.27 -18.23 7.38
N GLY A 33 0.22 -19.39 6.72
CA GLY A 33 1.35 -19.96 5.97
C GLY A 33 1.44 -19.48 4.51
N SER A 34 0.62 -18.52 4.11
CA SER A 34 0.55 -18.07 2.71
C SER A 34 1.83 -17.38 2.24
N MET A 35 2.14 -17.58 0.96
CA MET A 35 3.17 -16.87 0.24
C MET A 35 2.57 -15.66 -0.49
N PRO A 36 3.17 -14.47 -0.35
CA PRO A 36 2.73 -13.28 -1.05
C PRO A 36 3.14 -13.33 -2.53
N LEU A 37 2.25 -12.90 -3.40
CA LEU A 37 2.48 -12.60 -4.81
C LEU A 37 1.89 -11.23 -5.13
N GLY A 38 2.43 -10.53 -6.12
CA GLY A 38 1.79 -9.31 -6.60
C GLY A 38 2.54 -8.63 -7.73
N ASN A 39 1.90 -7.64 -8.32
CA ASN A 39 2.47 -6.84 -9.39
C ASN A 39 2.56 -5.35 -9.04
N GLY A 40 2.35 -4.98 -7.78
CA GLY A 40 2.35 -3.59 -7.34
C GLY A 40 0.95 -2.99 -7.23
N GLU A 41 -0.05 -3.58 -7.87
CA GLU A 41 -1.45 -3.17 -7.77
C GLU A 41 -2.34 -4.29 -7.21
N VAL A 42 -2.19 -5.49 -7.77
CA VAL A 42 -2.86 -6.72 -7.35
C VAL A 42 -1.93 -7.49 -6.43
N GLY A 43 -2.46 -7.89 -5.28
CA GLY A 43 -1.77 -8.71 -4.28
C GLY A 43 -2.52 -10.02 -4.06
N VAL A 44 -1.78 -11.09 -3.80
CA VAL A 44 -2.32 -12.43 -3.58
C VAL A 44 -1.62 -13.08 -2.40
N ASN A 45 -2.40 -13.60 -1.45
CA ASN A 45 -1.91 -14.55 -0.45
C ASN A 45 -2.21 -15.96 -0.96
N PHE A 46 -1.20 -16.75 -1.34
CA PHE A 46 -1.39 -18.10 -1.88
C PHE A 46 -0.89 -19.19 -0.92
N TRP A 47 -1.65 -20.26 -0.72
CA TRP A 47 -1.24 -21.41 0.09
C TRP A 47 -1.89 -22.71 -0.39
N VAL A 48 -1.39 -23.84 0.10
CA VAL A 48 -1.98 -25.17 -0.09
C VAL A 48 -2.41 -25.73 1.26
N GLU A 49 -3.66 -26.19 1.37
CA GLU A 49 -4.23 -26.80 2.58
C GLU A 49 -3.86 -28.29 2.71
N PRO A 50 -4.02 -28.94 3.89
CA PRO A 50 -3.62 -30.33 4.10
C PRO A 50 -4.29 -31.34 3.16
N ASN A 51 -5.50 -31.02 2.68
CA ASN A 51 -6.23 -31.81 1.69
C ASN A 51 -5.74 -31.60 0.25
N GLY A 52 -4.69 -30.79 0.05
CA GLY A 52 -4.10 -30.47 -1.24
C GLY A 52 -4.84 -29.39 -2.03
N ASP A 53 -5.91 -28.78 -1.48
CA ASP A 53 -6.58 -27.66 -2.12
C ASP A 53 -5.63 -26.47 -2.20
N LEU A 54 -5.67 -25.78 -3.33
CA LEU A 54 -4.92 -24.56 -3.58
C LEU A 54 -5.84 -23.38 -3.25
N LEU A 55 -5.40 -22.49 -2.38
CA LEU A 55 -6.21 -21.35 -1.98
C LEU A 55 -5.47 -20.04 -2.21
N CYS A 56 -6.23 -19.00 -2.54
CA CYS A 56 -5.69 -17.66 -2.49
C CYS A 56 -6.70 -16.60 -2.10
N TYR A 57 -6.24 -15.58 -1.37
CA TYR A 57 -6.94 -14.31 -1.25
C TYR A 57 -6.50 -13.36 -2.37
N LEU A 58 -7.45 -12.69 -3.01
CA LEU A 58 -7.20 -11.63 -3.98
C LEU A 58 -7.35 -10.26 -3.31
N ALA A 59 -6.44 -9.32 -3.60
CA ALA A 59 -6.45 -7.96 -3.07
C ALA A 59 -6.02 -6.96 -4.14
N ARG A 60 -6.43 -5.71 -3.99
CA ARG A 60 -5.96 -4.58 -4.80
C ARG A 60 -5.64 -3.38 -3.92
N THR A 61 -4.73 -2.50 -4.37
CA THR A 61 -4.40 -1.24 -3.68
C THR A 61 -5.56 -0.24 -3.63
N ASP A 62 -6.60 -0.45 -4.44
CA ASP A 62 -7.69 0.51 -4.68
C ASP A 62 -9.10 -0.02 -4.35
N ALA A 63 -9.20 -1.18 -3.69
CA ALA A 63 -10.45 -1.81 -3.25
C ALA A 63 -11.03 -1.16 -1.98
N TRP A 64 -11.22 0.15 -2.02
CA TRP A 64 -11.71 0.96 -0.91
C TRP A 64 -13.23 0.88 -0.79
N SER A 65 -13.72 0.42 0.36
CA SER A 65 -15.13 0.32 0.68
C SER A 65 -15.78 1.69 0.95
N GLU A 66 -17.10 1.71 1.02
CA GLU A 66 -17.94 2.85 1.39
C GLU A 66 -17.57 3.51 2.73
N HIS A 67 -16.92 2.77 3.64
CA HIS A 67 -16.41 3.25 4.92
C HIS A 67 -14.89 3.46 4.94
N GLY A 68 -14.25 3.44 3.77
CA GLY A 68 -12.81 3.59 3.62
C GLY A 68 -12.00 2.34 3.93
N ARG A 69 -12.59 1.17 4.20
CA ARG A 69 -11.81 -0.06 4.45
C ARG A 69 -11.12 -0.52 3.17
N LEU A 70 -9.85 -0.92 3.23
CA LEU A 70 -9.18 -1.60 2.10
C LEU A 70 -9.49 -3.09 2.17
N LEU A 71 -10.41 -3.57 1.32
CA LEU A 71 -10.95 -4.92 1.36
C LEU A 71 -10.16 -5.90 0.49
N LYS A 72 -10.22 -7.19 0.82
CA LYS A 72 -9.93 -8.26 -0.13
C LYS A 72 -11.06 -8.34 -1.15
N LEU A 73 -10.74 -8.78 -2.36
CA LEU A 73 -11.75 -9.02 -3.39
C LEU A 73 -12.52 -10.32 -3.13
N GLY A 74 -11.88 -11.33 -2.55
CA GLY A 74 -12.47 -12.65 -2.27
C GLY A 74 -11.42 -13.74 -2.12
N ARG A 75 -11.86 -14.98 -1.89
CA ARG A 75 -11.00 -16.16 -1.85
C ARG A 75 -11.35 -17.12 -2.99
N LEU A 76 -10.33 -17.67 -3.64
CA LEU A 76 -10.48 -18.76 -4.61
C LEU A 76 -9.98 -20.05 -3.97
N ARG A 77 -10.73 -21.14 -4.12
CA ARG A 77 -10.31 -22.51 -3.79
C ARG A 77 -10.27 -23.33 -5.08
N VAL A 78 -9.13 -23.94 -5.38
CA VAL A 78 -8.96 -24.85 -6.51
C VAL A 78 -8.67 -26.26 -5.98
N SER A 79 -9.54 -27.19 -6.31
CA SER A 79 -9.46 -28.60 -5.95
C SER A 79 -9.12 -29.45 -7.17
N LEU A 80 -8.30 -30.48 -6.97
CA LEU A 80 -7.87 -31.41 -8.02
C LEU A 80 -8.28 -32.84 -7.65
N ASP A 81 -8.68 -33.64 -8.63
CA ASP A 81 -9.01 -35.05 -8.43
C ASP A 81 -8.46 -35.95 -9.56
N PRO A 82 -7.59 -36.92 -9.28
CA PRO A 82 -6.91 -37.14 -7.99
C PRO A 82 -5.99 -35.96 -7.63
N ASN A 83 -5.84 -35.66 -6.33
CA ASN A 83 -5.01 -34.53 -5.91
C ASN A 83 -3.52 -34.93 -5.80
N PRO A 84 -2.62 -34.39 -6.67
CA PRO A 84 -1.20 -34.74 -6.62
C PRO A 84 -0.50 -34.12 -5.41
N PHE A 85 -1.07 -33.06 -4.82
CA PHE A 85 -0.50 -32.33 -3.69
C PHE A 85 -0.92 -32.92 -2.35
N VAL A 86 -1.25 -34.22 -2.26
CA VAL A 86 -1.51 -34.96 -1.00
C VAL A 86 -0.53 -36.14 -0.90
N GLY A 87 0.70 -35.86 -0.48
CA GLY A 87 1.85 -36.78 -0.42
C GLY A 87 3.06 -36.21 0.32
N PRO A 88 4.04 -37.05 0.70
CA PRO A 88 5.20 -36.62 1.51
C PRO A 88 6.25 -35.79 0.75
N ASP A 89 6.22 -35.79 -0.58
CA ASP A 89 7.16 -35.13 -1.49
C ASP A 89 6.72 -33.71 -1.91
N PHE A 90 5.87 -33.08 -1.10
CA PHE A 90 5.35 -31.75 -1.37
C PHE A 90 6.37 -30.66 -1.12
N GLN A 91 6.41 -29.70 -2.03
CA GLN A 91 7.15 -28.47 -1.88
C GLN A 91 6.34 -27.30 -2.44
N GLN A 92 6.27 -26.21 -1.69
CA GLN A 92 5.79 -24.90 -2.14
C GLN A 92 6.93 -23.89 -1.97
N ALA A 93 7.33 -23.22 -3.04
CA ALA A 93 8.46 -22.31 -3.04
C ALA A 93 8.10 -20.94 -3.62
N LEU A 94 8.39 -19.86 -2.89
CA LEU A 94 8.35 -18.50 -3.40
C LEU A 94 9.67 -18.24 -4.14
N ARG A 95 9.59 -18.16 -5.47
CA ARG A 95 10.74 -17.97 -6.36
C ARG A 95 10.96 -16.48 -6.58
N LEU A 96 11.86 -15.86 -5.82
CA LEU A 96 12.03 -14.40 -5.82
C LEU A 96 12.49 -13.86 -7.17
N LEU A 97 13.44 -14.53 -7.82
CA LEU A 97 13.98 -14.12 -9.13
C LEU A 97 12.89 -14.09 -10.22
N ALA A 98 11.94 -15.01 -10.15
CA ALA A 98 10.90 -15.16 -11.15
C ALA A 98 9.59 -14.44 -10.76
N GLY A 99 9.39 -14.13 -9.48
CA GLY A 99 8.18 -13.50 -8.97
C GLY A 99 6.95 -14.41 -8.94
N GLU A 100 7.17 -15.72 -8.83
CA GLU A 100 6.15 -16.76 -8.90
C GLU A 100 6.22 -17.68 -7.67
N VAL A 101 5.09 -18.31 -7.32
CA VAL A 101 5.07 -19.45 -6.42
C VAL A 101 5.05 -20.72 -7.26
N GLU A 102 5.93 -21.65 -6.94
CA GLU A 102 5.98 -22.97 -7.53
C GLU A 102 5.55 -24.02 -6.51
N VAL A 103 4.63 -24.91 -6.88
CA VAL A 103 4.25 -26.08 -6.08
C VAL A 103 4.58 -27.34 -6.85
N THR A 104 5.27 -28.28 -6.21
CA THR A 104 5.61 -29.58 -6.80
C THR A 104 5.26 -30.72 -5.85
N ALA A 105 4.69 -31.79 -6.40
CA ALA A 105 4.49 -33.08 -5.73
C ALA A 105 4.12 -34.13 -6.79
N ARG A 106 4.61 -35.38 -6.67
CA ARG A 106 4.18 -36.54 -7.46
C ARG A 106 4.13 -36.31 -8.97
N GLY A 107 5.17 -35.69 -9.53
CA GLY A 107 5.23 -35.36 -10.96
C GLY A 107 4.30 -34.23 -11.40
N ALA A 108 3.58 -33.59 -10.48
CA ALA A 108 2.84 -32.35 -10.73
C ALA A 108 3.71 -31.13 -10.46
N ARG A 109 3.53 -30.10 -11.28
CA ARG A 109 4.12 -28.78 -11.14
C ARG A 109 3.06 -27.71 -11.39
N LEU A 110 2.80 -26.89 -10.39
CA LEU A 110 1.98 -25.70 -10.48
C LEU A 110 2.87 -24.46 -10.42
N ARG A 111 2.62 -23.49 -11.30
CA ARG A 111 3.13 -22.13 -11.18
C ARG A 111 1.99 -21.16 -10.96
N VAL A 112 2.14 -20.27 -9.97
CA VAL A 112 1.18 -19.22 -9.65
C VAL A 112 1.90 -17.88 -9.70
N TRP A 113 1.39 -16.95 -10.50
CA TRP A 113 2.03 -15.64 -10.67
C TRP A 113 1.01 -14.55 -11.01
N VAL A 114 1.29 -13.34 -10.55
CA VAL A 114 0.51 -12.14 -10.87
C VAL A 114 1.25 -11.40 -11.98
N ASP A 115 0.63 -11.26 -13.15
CA ASP A 115 1.24 -10.65 -14.33
C ASP A 115 1.79 -9.25 -13.98
N ALA A 116 3.08 -9.02 -14.25
CA ALA A 116 3.72 -7.74 -13.94
C ALA A 116 3.17 -6.58 -14.77
N HIS A 117 2.44 -6.88 -15.86
CA HIS A 117 1.95 -5.93 -16.86
C HIS A 117 0.43 -5.92 -17.01
N ALA A 118 -0.30 -6.73 -16.23
CA ALA A 118 -1.76 -6.76 -16.27
C ALA A 118 -2.34 -7.16 -14.90
N PRO A 119 -3.58 -6.75 -14.55
CA PRO A 119 -4.18 -7.05 -13.25
C PRO A 119 -4.74 -8.49 -13.19
N ARG A 120 -3.88 -9.47 -13.47
CA ARG A 120 -4.25 -10.86 -13.71
C ARG A 120 -3.38 -11.82 -12.92
N LEU A 121 -4.03 -12.75 -12.22
CA LEU A 121 -3.40 -13.91 -11.60
C LEU A 121 -3.50 -15.10 -12.56
N HIS A 122 -2.44 -15.90 -12.64
CA HIS A 122 -2.38 -17.12 -13.43
C HIS A 122 -2.07 -18.33 -12.57
N TYR A 123 -2.73 -19.45 -12.86
CA TYR A 123 -2.37 -20.79 -12.41
C TYR A 123 -2.02 -21.62 -13.64
N GLU A 124 -0.83 -22.19 -13.65
CA GLU A 124 -0.36 -23.09 -14.70
C GLU A 124 0.01 -24.43 -14.08
N LEU A 125 -0.83 -25.43 -14.29
CA LEU A 125 -0.65 -26.76 -13.74
C LEU A 125 -0.27 -27.74 -14.86
N GLU A 126 0.79 -28.49 -14.61
CA GLU A 126 1.23 -29.62 -15.42
C GLU A 126 1.27 -30.87 -14.52
N THR A 127 0.73 -32.00 -14.98
CA THR A 127 0.68 -33.26 -14.24
C THR A 127 1.03 -34.46 -15.13
N GLU A 128 1.59 -35.52 -14.54
CA GLU A 128 1.84 -36.78 -15.26
C GLU A 128 0.54 -37.55 -15.56
N GLN A 129 -0.38 -37.59 -14.59
CA GLN A 129 -1.69 -38.22 -14.73
C GLN A 129 -2.77 -37.16 -14.96
N PRO A 130 -3.80 -37.42 -15.79
CA PRO A 130 -4.93 -36.52 -15.93
C PRO A 130 -5.62 -36.27 -14.58
N VAL A 131 -5.95 -34.99 -14.30
CA VAL A 131 -6.68 -34.57 -13.09
C VAL A 131 -7.88 -33.72 -13.50
N ALA A 132 -9.02 -33.91 -12.84
CA ALA A 132 -10.14 -32.98 -12.89
C ALA A 132 -9.82 -31.76 -12.04
N LEU A 133 -10.33 -30.59 -12.42
CA LEU A 133 -10.15 -29.33 -11.71
C LEU A 133 -11.51 -28.74 -11.35
N THR A 134 -11.66 -28.29 -10.10
CA THR A 134 -12.81 -27.49 -9.65
C THR A 134 -12.31 -26.20 -9.04
N CYS A 135 -12.81 -25.05 -9.49
CA CYS A 135 -12.54 -23.74 -8.90
C CYS A 135 -13.81 -23.19 -8.25
N ARG A 136 -13.72 -22.80 -6.98
CA ARG A 136 -14.80 -22.20 -6.20
C ARG A 136 -14.45 -20.80 -5.73
N LEU A 137 -15.41 -19.89 -5.87
CA LEU A 137 -15.38 -18.56 -5.26
C LEU A 137 -15.98 -18.62 -3.85
N GLU A 138 -15.19 -18.20 -2.87
CA GLU A 138 -15.56 -18.13 -1.45
C GLU A 138 -15.56 -16.67 -0.99
N LEU A 139 -16.76 -16.16 -0.69
CA LEU A 139 -16.99 -14.81 -0.19
C LEU A 139 -17.55 -14.86 1.23
N TRP A 140 -17.17 -13.91 2.08
CA TRP A 140 -17.65 -13.78 3.46
C TRP A 140 -18.58 -12.57 3.66
N ARG A 141 -18.53 -11.57 2.76
CA ARG A 141 -19.46 -10.44 2.75
C ARG A 141 -20.73 -10.82 1.98
N THR A 142 -21.60 -11.62 2.59
CA THR A 142 -22.81 -12.16 1.92
C THR A 142 -24.11 -11.49 2.36
N THR A 143 -24.12 -10.83 3.51
CA THR A 143 -25.27 -10.06 4.03
C THR A 143 -24.78 -8.77 4.69
N PRO A 144 -25.63 -7.72 4.76
CA PRO A 144 -25.29 -6.52 5.51
C PRO A 144 -24.96 -6.84 6.97
N ARG A 145 -23.83 -6.34 7.47
CA ARG A 145 -23.39 -6.59 8.85
C ARG A 145 -22.82 -5.33 9.49
N VAL A 146 -23.25 -5.05 10.71
CA VAL A 146 -22.68 -3.96 11.52
C VAL A 146 -21.29 -4.38 12.03
N LEU A 147 -20.28 -3.52 11.83
CA LEU A 147 -18.99 -3.68 12.50
C LEU A 147 -19.14 -3.36 13.99
N SER A 148 -18.64 -4.24 14.84
CA SER A 148 -18.79 -4.13 16.29
C SER A 148 -17.47 -4.39 17.01
N GLY A 149 -17.35 -3.87 18.24
CA GLY A 149 -16.14 -4.03 19.04
C GLY A 149 -14.90 -3.48 18.34
N GLU A 150 -13.77 -4.18 18.50
CA GLU A 150 -12.48 -3.78 17.93
C GLU A 150 -12.43 -3.88 16.40
N GLU A 151 -13.34 -4.60 15.76
CA GLU A 151 -13.36 -4.75 14.30
C GLU A 151 -13.59 -3.41 13.58
N VAL A 152 -14.31 -2.48 14.22
CA VAL A 152 -14.56 -1.15 13.69
C VAL A 152 -13.26 -0.37 13.46
N HIS A 153 -12.16 -0.73 14.12
CA HIS A 153 -10.84 -0.15 13.87
C HIS A 153 -10.28 -0.46 12.48
N SER A 154 -10.88 -1.39 11.73
CA SER A 154 -10.60 -1.57 10.30
C SER A 154 -11.20 -0.46 9.42
N ALA A 155 -12.28 0.19 9.87
CA ALA A 155 -12.86 1.42 9.34
C ALA A 155 -12.52 2.60 10.26
N TYR A 156 -11.22 2.82 10.48
CA TYR A 156 -10.72 3.72 11.54
C TYR A 156 -11.26 5.15 11.41
N THR A 157 -11.43 5.68 10.20
CA THR A 157 -12.08 6.98 9.98
C THR A 157 -13.47 7.04 10.60
N MET A 158 -14.23 5.94 10.55
CA MET A 158 -15.59 5.83 11.02
C MET A 158 -15.74 5.27 12.45
N ALA A 159 -14.63 4.93 13.11
CA ALA A 159 -14.65 4.39 14.46
C ALA A 159 -15.24 5.41 15.46
N GLY A 160 -16.21 4.97 16.26
CA GLY A 160 -16.94 5.82 17.21
C GLY A 160 -18.00 6.73 16.58
N SER A 161 -18.34 6.52 15.29
CA SER A 161 -19.42 7.28 14.63
C SER A 161 -20.74 7.15 15.42
N PRO A 162 -21.55 8.23 15.47
CA PRO A 162 -22.92 8.12 15.97
C PRO A 162 -23.81 7.22 15.10
N ASN A 163 -23.41 6.99 13.85
CA ASN A 163 -24.09 6.11 12.91
C ASN A 163 -23.45 4.71 12.92
N GLN A 164 -24.26 3.68 12.62
CA GLN A 164 -23.75 2.33 12.47
C GLN A 164 -22.87 2.21 11.22
N VAL A 165 -21.69 1.60 11.39
CA VAL A 165 -20.80 1.25 10.28
C VAL A 165 -21.21 -0.12 9.75
N VAL A 166 -22.01 -0.13 8.67
CA VAL A 166 -22.55 -1.35 8.06
C VAL A 166 -21.73 -1.75 6.85
N VAL A 167 -21.13 -2.94 6.88
CA VAL A 167 -20.48 -3.58 5.73
C VAL A 167 -21.56 -4.06 4.76
N GLN A 168 -21.48 -3.63 3.50
CA GLN A 168 -22.36 -4.13 2.45
C GLN A 168 -21.87 -5.46 1.86
N PRO A 169 -22.79 -6.33 1.39
CA PRO A 169 -22.42 -7.58 0.76
C PRO A 169 -21.82 -7.38 -0.63
N ASP A 170 -21.03 -8.34 -1.06
CA ASP A 170 -20.60 -8.47 -2.45
C ASP A 170 -21.74 -9.01 -3.31
N THR A 171 -21.72 -8.67 -4.59
CA THR A 171 -22.65 -9.17 -5.60
C THR A 171 -21.98 -10.23 -6.45
N ILE A 172 -22.65 -11.36 -6.63
CA ILE A 172 -22.26 -12.41 -7.56
C ILE A 172 -23.07 -12.24 -8.83
N VAL A 173 -22.38 -12.29 -9.96
CA VAL A 173 -22.98 -12.17 -11.29
C VAL A 173 -23.32 -13.58 -11.76
N ASP A 174 -24.60 -13.81 -12.00
CA ASP A 174 -25.10 -15.04 -12.60
C ASP A 174 -25.62 -14.74 -14.01
N ASP A 175 -24.69 -14.67 -14.97
CA ASP A 175 -24.94 -14.31 -16.37
C ASP A 175 -24.93 -15.53 -17.32
N ALA A 176 -24.90 -16.74 -16.75
CA ALA A 176 -24.83 -18.02 -17.46
C ALA A 176 -23.62 -18.20 -18.40
N LEU A 177 -22.58 -17.39 -18.25
CA LEU A 177 -21.31 -17.58 -18.95
C LEU A 177 -20.41 -18.58 -18.20
N ASP A 178 -19.47 -19.22 -18.92
CA ASP A 178 -18.47 -20.14 -18.35
C ASP A 178 -17.36 -19.39 -17.60
N ARG A 179 -17.75 -18.70 -16.54
CA ARG A 179 -16.89 -17.91 -15.66
C ARG A 179 -17.47 -17.80 -14.25
N LEU A 180 -16.62 -17.41 -13.31
CA LEU A 180 -17.06 -16.78 -12.06
C LEU A 180 -16.92 -15.28 -12.23
N CYS A 181 -17.89 -14.48 -11.78
CA CYS A 181 -17.78 -13.03 -11.77
C CYS A 181 -18.47 -12.45 -10.53
N TRP A 182 -17.82 -11.50 -9.87
CA TRP A 182 -18.34 -10.86 -8.67
C TRP A 182 -17.74 -9.46 -8.48
N TYR A 183 -18.45 -8.62 -7.73
CA TYR A 183 -17.99 -7.29 -7.38
C TYR A 183 -18.58 -6.79 -6.07
N HIS A 184 -17.88 -5.85 -5.45
CA HIS A 184 -18.39 -4.94 -4.44
C HIS A 184 -18.65 -3.59 -5.08
N ARG A 185 -19.77 -2.92 -4.76
CA ARG A 185 -20.09 -1.59 -5.27
C ARG A 185 -20.51 -0.66 -4.14
N ASN A 186 -19.76 0.42 -3.97
CA ASN A 186 -20.04 1.43 -2.97
C ASN A 186 -21.30 2.23 -3.34
N GLN A 187 -22.39 1.99 -2.61
CA GLN A 187 -23.62 2.78 -2.69
C GLN A 187 -23.52 4.07 -1.86
N GLY A 188 -22.79 4.01 -0.75
CA GLY A 188 -22.50 5.13 0.14
C GLY A 188 -21.05 5.61 0.03
N SER A 189 -20.73 6.66 0.79
CA SER A 189 -19.38 7.17 0.89
C SER A 189 -19.17 7.97 2.18
N CYS A 190 -18.24 7.49 3.02
CA CYS A 190 -17.79 8.20 4.22
C CYS A 190 -17.02 9.48 3.89
N TRP A 191 -16.62 9.69 2.63
CA TRP A 191 -15.95 10.91 2.20
C TRP A 191 -16.83 12.15 2.43
N SER A 192 -18.09 12.09 1.98
CA SER A 192 -19.04 13.19 2.11
C SER A 192 -19.36 13.51 3.58
N GLU A 193 -19.57 12.47 4.39
CA GLU A 193 -19.76 12.59 5.84
C GLU A 193 -18.53 13.20 6.52
N THR A 194 -17.33 12.78 6.13
CA THR A 194 -16.05 13.32 6.64
C THR A 194 -15.89 14.80 6.31
N LEU A 195 -16.19 15.21 5.07
CA LEU A 195 -16.14 16.62 4.69
C LEU A 195 -17.13 17.46 5.47
N GLN A 196 -18.39 17.01 5.59
CA GLN A 196 -19.40 17.74 6.36
C GLN A 196 -18.99 17.86 7.84
N HIS A 197 -18.57 16.75 8.45
CA HIS A 197 -18.17 16.70 9.86
C HIS A 197 -16.97 17.60 10.19
N GLN A 198 -16.03 17.73 9.25
CA GLN A 198 -14.84 18.57 9.38
C GLN A 198 -15.03 20.00 8.82
N GLY A 199 -16.27 20.41 8.51
CA GLY A 199 -16.61 21.77 8.11
C GLY A 199 -16.38 22.11 6.64
N PHE A 200 -15.99 21.14 5.80
CA PHE A 200 -15.83 21.28 4.35
C PHE A 200 -17.13 21.12 3.55
N GLY A 201 -18.29 21.02 4.20
CA GLY A 201 -19.56 20.76 3.51
C GLY A 201 -19.83 21.70 2.32
N ALA A 202 -19.56 23.00 2.47
CA ALA A 202 -19.72 23.99 1.40
C ALA A 202 -18.66 23.89 0.28
N LEU A 203 -17.55 23.20 0.53
CA LEU A 203 -16.46 22.99 -0.41
C LEU A 203 -16.54 21.62 -1.09
N ALA A 204 -17.43 20.73 -0.66
CA ALA A 204 -17.50 19.36 -1.15
C ALA A 204 -17.69 19.28 -2.67
N GLU A 205 -18.49 20.17 -3.28
CA GLU A 205 -18.72 20.19 -4.73
C GLU A 205 -17.47 20.54 -5.56
N GLN A 206 -16.41 21.08 -4.94
CA GLN A 206 -15.15 21.41 -5.61
C GLN A 206 -14.22 20.20 -5.74
N PHE A 207 -14.55 19.09 -5.07
CA PHE A 207 -13.71 17.91 -4.98
C PHE A 207 -14.47 16.67 -5.46
N ALA A 208 -13.76 15.76 -6.14
CA ALA A 208 -14.34 14.49 -6.54
C ALA A 208 -14.36 13.52 -5.34
N ASP A 209 -15.52 12.91 -5.07
CA ASP A 209 -15.64 11.80 -4.11
C ASP A 209 -14.94 10.56 -4.68
N PRO A 210 -13.87 10.06 -4.06
CA PRO A 210 -13.11 8.94 -4.60
C PRO A 210 -13.67 7.56 -4.18
N ILE A 211 -14.71 7.52 -3.34
CA ILE A 211 -15.31 6.30 -2.78
C ILE A 211 -16.65 6.00 -3.43
N ARG A 212 -17.47 7.01 -3.68
CA ARG A 212 -18.82 6.81 -4.24
C ARG A 212 -18.77 6.09 -5.59
N GLN A 213 -19.67 5.11 -5.79
CA GLN A 213 -19.76 4.28 -7.00
C GLN A 213 -18.49 3.49 -7.35
N ARG A 214 -17.46 3.54 -6.52
CA ARG A 214 -16.28 2.68 -6.66
C ARG A 214 -16.75 1.23 -6.62
N THR A 215 -16.41 0.51 -7.69
CA THR A 215 -16.78 -0.87 -7.93
C THR A 215 -15.50 -1.65 -8.16
N PHE A 216 -15.33 -2.74 -7.41
CA PHE A 216 -14.13 -3.56 -7.47
C PHE A 216 -14.46 -5.03 -7.28
N GLY A 217 -13.70 -5.89 -7.94
CA GLY A 217 -14.03 -7.32 -8.00
C GLY A 217 -13.16 -8.04 -8.99
N GLY A 218 -13.67 -9.17 -9.49
CA GLY A 218 -12.95 -9.94 -10.49
C GLY A 218 -13.80 -10.91 -11.26
N GLN A 219 -13.15 -11.53 -12.24
CA GLN A 219 -13.67 -12.68 -12.95
C GLN A 219 -12.62 -13.78 -13.04
N VAL A 220 -13.09 -15.03 -13.04
CA VAL A 220 -12.25 -16.23 -13.17
C VAL A 220 -12.71 -17.04 -14.35
N SER A 221 -11.77 -17.49 -15.17
CA SER A 221 -12.03 -18.37 -16.32
C SER A 221 -10.84 -19.30 -16.57
N GLY A 222 -11.06 -20.38 -17.32
CA GLY A 222 -10.00 -21.30 -17.72
C GLY A 222 -10.46 -22.21 -18.87
N GLU A 223 -9.54 -22.57 -19.75
CA GLU A 223 -9.86 -23.42 -20.90
C GLU A 223 -10.30 -24.82 -20.44
N GLY A 224 -11.47 -25.26 -20.92
CA GLY A 224 -12.07 -26.56 -20.55
C GLY A 224 -12.75 -26.59 -19.19
N LEU A 225 -12.97 -25.42 -18.58
CA LEU A 225 -13.81 -25.29 -17.40
C LEU A 225 -15.17 -24.73 -17.79
N THR A 226 -16.22 -25.35 -17.29
CA THR A 226 -17.61 -24.93 -17.49
C THR A 226 -18.24 -24.52 -16.18
N ARG A 227 -19.25 -23.66 -16.26
CA ARG A 227 -20.00 -23.21 -15.09
C ARG A 227 -20.92 -24.32 -14.58
N VAL A 228 -20.71 -24.71 -13.32
CA VAL A 228 -21.66 -25.56 -12.57
C VAL A 228 -22.74 -24.69 -11.94
N ASP A 229 -22.31 -23.62 -11.27
CA ASP A 229 -23.17 -22.60 -10.66
C ASP A 229 -22.42 -21.25 -10.62
N ALA A 230 -23.07 -20.19 -10.14
CA ALA A 230 -22.49 -18.84 -10.10
C ALA A 230 -21.23 -18.69 -9.23
N ARG A 231 -20.85 -19.72 -8.45
CA ARG A 231 -19.65 -19.78 -7.61
C ARG A 231 -18.68 -20.89 -7.98
N THR A 232 -19.01 -21.77 -8.93
CA THR A 232 -18.25 -22.98 -9.21
C THR A 232 -18.00 -23.17 -10.70
N LEU A 233 -16.73 -23.27 -11.08
CA LEU A 233 -16.28 -23.81 -12.36
C LEU A 233 -15.74 -25.23 -12.14
N ALA A 234 -16.03 -26.13 -13.07
CA ALA A 234 -15.47 -27.47 -13.07
C ALA A 234 -15.01 -27.89 -14.47
N SER A 235 -14.01 -28.75 -14.52
CA SER A 235 -13.59 -29.39 -15.77
C SER A 235 -14.62 -30.39 -16.25
N ASP A 236 -14.94 -30.38 -17.55
CA ASP A 236 -15.79 -31.41 -18.15
C ASP A 236 -15.11 -32.79 -18.18
N GLU A 237 -13.78 -32.80 -18.25
CA GLU A 237 -12.94 -34.00 -18.32
C GLU A 237 -11.59 -33.79 -17.63
N PRO A 238 -10.96 -34.84 -17.06
CA PRO A 238 -9.60 -34.74 -16.52
C PRO A 238 -8.55 -34.43 -17.59
N ARG A 239 -7.60 -33.53 -17.30
CA ARG A 239 -6.50 -33.16 -18.20
C ARG A 239 -5.15 -33.16 -17.49
N ARG A 240 -4.08 -33.24 -18.28
CA ARG A 240 -2.69 -33.14 -17.80
C ARG A 240 -2.17 -31.71 -17.68
N ARG A 241 -2.89 -30.76 -18.26
CA ARG A 241 -2.53 -29.35 -18.27
C ARG A 241 -3.77 -28.53 -18.00
N TRP A 242 -3.65 -27.60 -17.07
CA TRP A 242 -4.68 -26.63 -16.75
C TRP A 242 -4.11 -25.23 -16.72
N HIS A 243 -4.87 -24.29 -17.28
CA HIS A 243 -4.66 -22.87 -17.12
C HIS A 243 -5.93 -22.24 -16.56
N LEU A 244 -5.80 -21.61 -15.40
CA LEU A 244 -6.85 -20.79 -14.80
C LEU A 244 -6.31 -19.37 -14.68
N GLN A 245 -7.16 -18.38 -14.94
CA GLN A 245 -6.83 -16.99 -14.74
C GLN A 245 -7.90 -16.30 -13.90
N ALA A 246 -7.46 -15.35 -13.07
CA ALA A 246 -8.34 -14.41 -12.38
C ALA A 246 -7.97 -12.99 -12.81
N VAL A 247 -8.90 -12.25 -13.40
CA VAL A 247 -8.76 -10.83 -13.71
C VAL A 247 -9.42 -10.03 -12.62
N THR A 248 -8.73 -8.99 -12.15
CA THR A 248 -9.26 -8.07 -11.13
C THR A 248 -9.39 -6.68 -11.72
N HIS A 249 -10.34 -5.90 -11.22
CA HIS A 249 -10.55 -4.53 -11.69
C HIS A 249 -11.17 -3.67 -10.61
N THR A 250 -10.85 -2.38 -10.66
CA THR A 250 -11.50 -1.35 -9.85
C THR A 250 -11.72 -0.11 -10.70
N SER A 251 -12.93 0.44 -10.67
CA SER A 251 -13.25 1.74 -11.29
C SER A 251 -14.42 2.44 -10.58
N GLN A 252 -14.63 3.72 -10.84
CA GLN A 252 -15.85 4.44 -10.42
C GLN A 252 -16.88 4.41 -11.55
N ALA A 253 -17.32 3.22 -11.92
CA ALA A 253 -18.28 3.01 -13.00
C ALA A 253 -19.67 3.58 -12.66
N SER A 254 -20.34 4.18 -13.65
CA SER A 254 -21.69 4.75 -13.50
C SER A 254 -22.74 3.70 -13.12
N SER A 255 -22.59 2.47 -13.60
CA SER A 255 -23.45 1.33 -13.28
C SER A 255 -22.64 0.03 -13.12
N ALA A 256 -23.29 -1.01 -12.57
CA ALA A 256 -22.70 -2.34 -12.52
C ALA A 256 -22.48 -2.93 -13.94
N ALA A 257 -23.36 -2.62 -14.89
CA ALA A 257 -23.22 -3.09 -16.27
C ALA A 257 -21.99 -2.47 -16.96
N ASP A 258 -21.71 -1.18 -16.73
CA ASP A 258 -20.52 -0.53 -17.27
C ASP A 258 -19.25 -1.16 -16.71
N TRP A 259 -19.22 -1.43 -15.40
CA TRP A 259 -18.10 -2.13 -14.76
C TRP A 259 -17.89 -3.53 -15.33
N LEU A 260 -18.97 -4.28 -15.58
CA LEU A 260 -18.87 -5.61 -16.19
C LEU A 260 -18.28 -5.53 -17.60
N ALA A 261 -18.71 -4.56 -18.41
CA ALA A 261 -18.13 -4.34 -19.75
C ALA A 261 -16.64 -3.98 -19.69
N GLU A 262 -16.22 -3.17 -18.72
CA GLU A 262 -14.80 -2.87 -18.49
C GLU A 262 -14.01 -4.14 -18.13
N VAL A 263 -14.51 -4.96 -17.20
CA VAL A 263 -13.87 -6.23 -16.79
C VAL A 263 -13.78 -7.22 -17.96
N ASP A 264 -14.78 -7.25 -18.83
CA ASP A 264 -14.81 -8.11 -20.03
C ASP A 264 -13.76 -7.67 -21.04
N SER A 265 -13.59 -6.36 -21.23
CA SER A 265 -12.56 -5.81 -22.11
C SER A 265 -11.14 -6.17 -21.66
N LEU A 266 -10.96 -6.40 -20.35
CA LEU A 266 -9.69 -6.83 -19.79
C LEU A 266 -9.42 -8.32 -20.03
N THR A 267 -10.38 -9.15 -20.43
CA THR A 267 -10.19 -10.61 -20.60
C THR A 267 -10.20 -11.01 -22.07
N PRO A 268 -9.06 -10.93 -22.77
CA PRO A 268 -8.99 -11.35 -24.16
C PRO A 268 -9.23 -12.86 -24.28
N ALA A 269 -9.88 -13.27 -25.37
CA ALA A 269 -10.22 -14.67 -25.63
C ALA A 269 -9.01 -15.59 -25.82
N GLN A 270 -7.87 -15.04 -26.26
CA GLN A 270 -6.61 -15.78 -26.41
C GLN A 270 -5.45 -14.95 -25.87
N VAL A 271 -4.54 -15.64 -25.19
CA VAL A 271 -3.33 -15.06 -24.62
C VAL A 271 -2.17 -15.99 -24.90
N ASP A 272 -1.09 -15.46 -25.49
CA ASP A 272 0.19 -16.18 -25.50
C ASP A 272 0.77 -16.16 -24.08
N LEU A 273 0.44 -17.23 -23.34
CA LEU A 273 0.83 -17.40 -21.95
C LEU A 273 2.35 -17.49 -21.78
N THR A 274 3.06 -18.05 -22.78
CA THR A 274 4.51 -18.17 -22.74
C THR A 274 5.15 -16.79 -22.86
N ALA A 275 4.72 -15.98 -23.84
CA ALA A 275 5.21 -14.62 -23.99
C ALA A 275 4.90 -13.75 -22.77
N ARG A 276 3.69 -13.86 -22.18
CA ARG A 276 3.35 -13.12 -20.95
C ARG A 276 4.22 -13.51 -19.76
N ARG A 277 4.43 -14.81 -19.53
CA ARG A 277 5.28 -15.27 -18.43
C ARG A 277 6.73 -14.78 -18.60
N GLU A 278 7.25 -14.80 -19.82
CA GLU A 278 8.59 -14.26 -20.08
C GLU A 278 8.66 -12.73 -19.85
N ALA A 279 7.64 -11.97 -20.24
CA ALA A 279 7.55 -10.55 -19.95
C ALA A 279 7.44 -10.24 -18.44
N HIS A 280 6.70 -11.06 -17.70
CA HIS A 280 6.61 -11.00 -16.23
C HIS A 280 7.97 -11.26 -15.58
N ARG A 281 8.65 -12.35 -15.97
CA ARG A 281 9.98 -12.69 -15.44
C ARG A 281 11.05 -11.67 -15.85
N ALA A 282 10.93 -11.07 -17.03
CA ALA A 282 11.81 -9.98 -17.46
C ALA A 282 11.70 -8.79 -16.52
N TRP A 283 10.48 -8.38 -16.17
CA TRP A 283 10.27 -7.29 -15.21
C TRP A 283 10.90 -7.58 -13.84
N TRP A 284 10.74 -8.80 -13.32
CA TRP A 284 11.38 -9.19 -12.04
C TRP A 284 12.90 -9.20 -12.11
N ARG A 285 13.48 -9.70 -13.20
CA ARG A 285 14.94 -9.64 -13.41
C ARG A 285 15.45 -8.21 -13.45
N GLU A 286 14.74 -7.32 -14.16
CA GLU A 286 15.07 -5.89 -14.22
C GLU A 286 14.98 -5.25 -12.84
N PHE A 287 13.91 -5.53 -12.06
CA PHE A 287 13.76 -5.05 -10.69
C PHE A 287 14.92 -5.46 -9.78
N TRP A 288 15.32 -6.73 -9.81
CA TRP A 288 16.44 -7.22 -9.01
C TRP A 288 17.80 -6.71 -9.49
N GLN A 289 17.93 -6.39 -10.78
CA GLN A 289 19.15 -5.81 -11.34
C GLN A 289 19.36 -4.35 -10.91
N ARG A 290 18.32 -3.63 -10.45
CA ARG A 290 18.44 -2.24 -9.97
C ARG A 290 19.36 -2.11 -8.76
N SER A 291 19.27 -3.05 -7.82
CA SER A 291 20.03 -3.04 -6.58
C SER A 291 20.02 -4.41 -5.93
N TRP A 292 21.10 -4.79 -5.26
CA TRP A 292 21.18 -5.99 -4.45
C TRP A 292 22.25 -5.82 -3.36
N ILE A 293 22.00 -6.42 -2.19
CA ILE A 293 22.95 -6.50 -1.09
C ILE A 293 22.91 -7.93 -0.59
N PHE A 294 24.05 -8.61 -0.62
CA PHE A 294 24.19 -9.95 -0.09
C PHE A 294 25.31 -9.98 0.95
N VAL A 295 24.94 -10.32 2.18
CA VAL A 295 25.88 -10.52 3.29
C VAL A 295 25.84 -11.99 3.68
N ARG A 296 27.02 -12.58 3.90
CA ARG A 296 27.14 -13.98 4.29
C ARG A 296 28.12 -14.13 5.44
N GLU A 297 27.94 -15.20 6.19
CA GLU A 297 28.93 -15.54 7.21
C GLU A 297 30.26 -15.92 6.57
N ARG A 298 31.34 -15.58 7.27
CA ARG A 298 32.68 -16.01 6.84
C ARG A 298 32.76 -17.52 7.01
N ARG A 299 33.39 -18.19 6.03
CA ARG A 299 33.62 -19.63 6.06
C ARG A 299 34.21 -20.05 7.42
N GLY A 300 33.51 -20.95 8.12
CA GLY A 300 33.89 -21.43 9.47
C GLY A 300 33.03 -20.90 10.62
N HIS A 301 32.14 -19.93 10.37
CA HIS A 301 31.10 -19.49 11.31
C HIS A 301 29.71 -20.00 10.84
N GLN A 302 28.86 -20.45 11.77
CA GLN A 302 27.62 -21.21 11.46
C GLN A 302 26.36 -20.64 12.14
N THR A 303 26.31 -19.35 12.42
CA THR A 303 25.15 -18.73 13.09
C THR A 303 23.97 -18.46 12.15
N GLN A 304 24.19 -18.46 10.82
CA GLN A 304 23.21 -18.13 9.77
C GLN A 304 22.61 -16.71 9.85
N VAL A 305 23.15 -15.85 10.71
CA VAL A 305 22.58 -14.51 10.96
C VAL A 305 22.68 -13.63 9.72
N ALA A 306 23.83 -13.63 9.04
CA ALA A 306 24.02 -12.86 7.82
C ALA A 306 23.06 -13.27 6.69
N GLU A 307 22.80 -14.56 6.53
CA GLU A 307 21.89 -15.12 5.54
C GLU A 307 20.43 -14.72 5.85
N VAL A 308 20.03 -14.76 7.12
CA VAL A 308 18.69 -14.30 7.55
C VAL A 308 18.52 -12.81 7.30
N VAL A 309 19.53 -11.99 7.58
CA VAL A 309 19.50 -10.53 7.28
C VAL A 309 19.37 -10.30 5.77
N THR A 310 20.13 -11.03 4.97
CA THR A 310 20.07 -10.96 3.50
C THR A 310 18.70 -11.37 2.96
N GLN A 311 18.14 -12.48 3.46
CA GLN A 311 16.80 -12.91 3.09
C GLN A 311 15.75 -11.89 3.52
N GLY A 312 15.86 -11.30 4.73
CA GLY A 312 14.98 -10.24 5.20
C GLY A 312 14.99 -9.00 4.29
N TYR A 313 16.18 -8.54 3.88
CA TYR A 313 16.32 -7.45 2.91
C TYR A 313 15.66 -7.77 1.57
N ALA A 314 15.93 -8.96 1.02
CA ALA A 314 15.32 -9.40 -0.25
C ALA A 314 13.79 -9.47 -0.13
N LEU A 315 13.26 -10.10 0.92
CA LEU A 315 11.82 -10.24 1.14
C LEU A 315 11.13 -8.88 1.34
N GLN A 316 11.77 -7.93 2.03
CA GLN A 316 11.21 -6.58 2.17
C GLN A 316 11.10 -5.88 0.80
N ARG A 317 12.14 -5.94 -0.04
CA ARG A 317 12.09 -5.38 -1.41
C ARG A 317 11.05 -6.08 -2.27
N TYR A 318 10.96 -7.41 -2.20
CA TYR A 318 9.96 -8.19 -2.90
C TYR A 318 8.53 -7.79 -2.53
N LEU A 319 8.23 -7.69 -1.22
CA LEU A 319 6.90 -7.28 -0.73
C LEU A 319 6.52 -5.86 -1.16
N ASN A 320 7.49 -4.96 -1.18
CA ASN A 320 7.30 -3.60 -1.67
C ASN A 320 6.93 -3.58 -3.16
N ALA A 321 7.67 -4.34 -3.98
CA ALA A 321 7.39 -4.48 -5.41
C ALA A 321 5.99 -5.04 -5.69
N CYS A 322 5.51 -5.96 -4.83
CA CYS A 322 4.18 -6.55 -4.95
C CYS A 322 3.03 -5.57 -4.68
N ALA A 323 3.26 -4.42 -4.03
CA ALA A 323 2.21 -3.47 -3.65
C ALA A 323 2.48 -1.99 -4.00
N GLY A 324 3.64 -1.68 -4.62
CA GLY A 324 4.11 -0.30 -4.79
C GLY A 324 3.79 0.39 -6.11
N ARG A 325 3.06 -0.22 -7.05
CA ARG A 325 2.82 0.36 -8.40
C ARG A 325 1.37 0.74 -8.70
N GLY A 326 0.44 0.45 -7.80
CA GLY A 326 -0.99 0.71 -8.00
C GLY A 326 -1.41 2.17 -7.80
N ALA A 327 -2.73 2.37 -7.72
CA ALA A 327 -3.30 3.71 -7.60
C ALA A 327 -3.00 4.39 -6.25
N TYR A 328 -2.82 3.59 -5.18
CA TYR A 328 -2.61 4.09 -3.82
C TYR A 328 -1.30 3.58 -3.20
N PRO A 329 -0.74 4.29 -2.20
CA PRO A 329 0.52 3.90 -1.56
C PRO A 329 0.42 2.59 -0.77
N ILE A 330 1.57 1.95 -0.54
CA ILE A 330 1.69 0.77 0.31
C ILE A 330 1.18 1.08 1.72
N LYS A 331 0.25 0.25 2.21
CA LYS A 331 -0.28 0.35 3.57
C LYS A 331 0.70 -0.24 4.58
N PHE A 332 1.05 0.53 5.62
CA PHE A 332 1.99 0.12 6.67
C PHE A 332 1.49 -1.04 7.54
N ASN A 333 0.17 -1.14 7.70
CA ASN A 333 -0.51 -2.09 8.58
C ASN A 333 -0.90 -3.37 7.81
N GLY A 334 0.06 -3.98 7.12
CA GLY A 334 -0.10 -5.29 6.45
C GLY A 334 -0.14 -5.25 4.93
N SER A 335 0.15 -4.12 4.28
CA SER A 335 0.18 -3.98 2.81
C SER A 335 -1.10 -4.56 2.16
N LEU A 336 -0.98 -5.44 1.17
CA LEU A 336 -2.09 -6.20 0.56
C LEU A 336 -2.27 -7.60 1.17
N PHE A 337 -1.50 -7.95 2.20
CA PHE A 337 -1.28 -9.34 2.62
C PHE A 337 -1.89 -9.70 3.98
N THR A 338 -2.93 -8.97 4.41
CA THR A 338 -3.74 -9.36 5.58
C THR A 338 -4.39 -10.72 5.35
N VAL A 339 -4.61 -11.48 6.43
CA VAL A 339 -5.28 -12.78 6.40
C VAL A 339 -6.27 -12.85 7.56
N ASP A 340 -7.26 -13.73 7.45
CA ASP A 340 -8.14 -14.06 8.57
C ASP A 340 -7.34 -14.73 9.70
N GLY A 341 -7.81 -14.56 10.94
CA GLY A 341 -7.11 -15.14 12.08
C GLY A 341 -7.62 -14.64 13.43
N GLU A 342 -6.96 -15.13 14.48
CA GLU A 342 -7.27 -14.76 15.86
C GLU A 342 -6.24 -13.75 16.40
N VAL A 343 -6.71 -12.58 16.84
CA VAL A 343 -5.88 -11.55 17.48
C VAL A 343 -6.47 -11.24 18.84
N ARG A 344 -5.72 -11.49 19.91
CA ARG A 344 -6.16 -11.27 21.31
C ARG A 344 -7.50 -11.94 21.62
N SER A 345 -7.68 -13.19 21.19
CA SER A 345 -8.91 -13.99 21.34
C SER A 345 -10.12 -13.52 20.53
N TRP A 346 -9.95 -12.56 19.62
CA TRP A 346 -10.97 -12.14 18.67
C TRP A 346 -10.66 -12.71 17.30
N ARG A 347 -11.65 -13.31 16.65
CA ARG A 347 -11.54 -13.81 15.29
C ARG A 347 -11.99 -12.73 14.32
N TYR A 348 -11.14 -12.47 13.34
CA TYR A 348 -11.41 -11.50 12.29
C TYR A 348 -11.30 -12.16 10.92
N ASP A 349 -12.09 -11.65 9.97
CA ASP A 349 -11.98 -12.02 8.56
C ASP A 349 -10.75 -11.36 7.91
N ALA A 350 -10.50 -11.72 6.64
CA ALA A 350 -9.32 -11.26 5.91
C ALA A 350 -9.34 -9.76 5.54
N ASP A 351 -10.46 -9.06 5.73
CA ASP A 351 -10.56 -7.61 5.55
C ASP A 351 -10.12 -6.83 6.78
N TYR A 352 -10.00 -7.49 7.93
CA TYR A 352 -9.60 -6.79 9.14
C TYR A 352 -8.16 -6.32 9.05
N ARG A 353 -7.99 -5.05 9.41
CA ARG A 353 -6.72 -4.34 9.41
C ARG A 353 -6.70 -3.41 10.60
N ARG A 354 -5.80 -3.65 11.53
CA ARG A 354 -5.63 -2.76 12.68
C ARG A 354 -5.15 -1.39 12.21
N TRP A 355 -5.69 -0.33 12.81
CA TRP A 355 -5.46 1.08 12.41
C TRP A 355 -6.06 1.48 11.05
N GLY A 356 -6.80 0.57 10.42
CA GLY A 356 -7.72 0.84 9.33
C GLY A 356 -7.16 1.60 8.13
N ASP A 357 -7.98 2.53 7.66
CA ASP A 357 -7.88 3.19 6.36
C ASP A 357 -6.88 4.34 6.26
N PRO A 358 -6.61 5.18 7.28
CA PRO A 358 -5.71 6.30 7.13
C PRO A 358 -4.27 5.86 6.87
N TYR A 359 -3.53 6.67 6.14
CA TYR A 359 -2.08 6.61 6.08
C TYR A 359 -1.53 7.35 7.29
N TRP A 360 -0.76 6.63 8.11
CA TRP A 360 -0.09 7.16 9.29
C TRP A 360 1.33 7.49 8.85
N PHE A 361 1.61 8.76 8.64
CA PHE A 361 2.80 9.15 7.90
C PHE A 361 4.10 8.67 8.56
N GLN A 362 4.16 8.63 9.90
CA GLN A 362 5.28 8.07 10.64
C GLN A 362 5.59 6.63 10.29
N ASN A 363 4.56 5.81 10.11
CA ASN A 363 4.72 4.41 9.74
C ASN A 363 4.91 4.26 8.22
N THR A 364 4.12 5.00 7.44
CA THR A 364 4.12 4.92 5.98
C THR A 364 5.49 5.28 5.41
N ARG A 365 6.12 6.38 5.85
CA ARG A 365 7.41 6.85 5.30
C ARG A 365 8.55 5.82 5.42
N LEU A 366 8.53 4.96 6.45
CA LEU A 366 9.62 4.02 6.73
C LEU A 366 9.81 3.00 5.59
N ILE A 367 8.73 2.72 4.87
CA ILE A 367 8.72 1.81 3.72
C ILE A 367 9.50 2.40 2.53
N TYR A 368 9.50 3.72 2.39
CA TYR A 368 9.96 4.41 1.17
C TYR A 368 11.41 4.87 1.22
N TRP A 369 11.97 5.15 2.41
CA TRP A 369 13.37 5.57 2.53
C TRP A 369 14.37 4.61 1.86
N PRO A 370 14.27 3.27 2.05
CA PRO A 370 15.19 2.34 1.41
C PRO A 370 15.07 2.31 -0.12
N MET A 371 13.90 2.65 -0.68
CA MET A 371 13.65 2.60 -2.12
C MET A 371 14.50 3.63 -2.89
N LEU A 372 14.82 4.76 -2.25
CA LEU A 372 15.71 5.78 -2.83
C LEU A 372 17.09 5.19 -3.12
N ALA A 373 17.67 4.49 -2.15
CA ALA A 373 18.98 3.86 -2.30
C ALA A 373 18.94 2.64 -3.24
N ALA A 374 17.81 1.94 -3.31
CA ALA A 374 17.63 0.80 -4.19
C ALA A 374 17.31 1.16 -5.66
N GLY A 375 17.05 2.44 -5.96
CA GLY A 375 16.59 2.86 -7.28
C GLY A 375 15.18 2.40 -7.63
N ASP A 376 14.36 2.04 -6.63
CA ASP A 376 12.99 1.54 -6.79
C ASP A 376 11.99 2.69 -6.98
N PHE A 377 12.34 3.62 -7.86
CA PHE A 377 11.72 4.93 -8.05
C PHE A 377 10.25 4.90 -8.48
N ASP A 378 9.86 3.89 -9.27
CA ASP A 378 8.47 3.64 -9.65
C ASP A 378 7.60 3.34 -8.43
N LEU A 379 8.16 2.70 -7.39
CA LEU A 379 7.43 2.33 -6.18
C LEU A 379 7.11 3.51 -5.25
N LEU A 380 7.83 4.65 -5.38
CA LEU A 380 7.54 5.87 -4.60
C LEU A 380 6.36 6.67 -5.17
N GLN A 381 6.07 6.51 -6.46
CA GLN A 381 5.15 7.40 -7.17
C GLN A 381 3.73 7.44 -6.60
N PRO A 382 3.11 6.32 -6.15
CA PRO A 382 1.78 6.39 -5.54
C PRO A 382 1.73 7.27 -4.29
N LEU A 383 2.79 7.29 -3.47
CA LEU A 383 2.91 8.18 -2.31
C LEU A 383 2.88 9.65 -2.73
N PHE A 384 3.72 10.02 -3.69
CA PHE A 384 3.81 11.39 -4.18
C PHE A 384 2.50 11.85 -4.81
N ARG A 385 1.85 11.00 -5.61
CA ARG A 385 0.55 11.30 -6.21
C ARG A 385 -0.54 11.53 -5.17
N MET A 386 -0.61 10.71 -4.12
CA MET A 386 -1.63 10.85 -3.07
C MET A 386 -1.52 12.21 -2.37
N TYR A 387 -0.32 12.57 -1.90
CA TYR A 387 -0.12 13.86 -1.22
C TYR A 387 -0.29 15.06 -2.16
N ARG A 388 0.09 14.90 -3.44
CA ARG A 388 -0.18 15.91 -4.46
C ARG A 388 -1.68 16.13 -4.67
N ALA A 389 -2.45 15.06 -4.78
CA ALA A 389 -3.90 15.12 -4.96
C ALA A 389 -4.62 15.69 -3.73
N ALA A 390 -4.08 15.46 -2.53
CA ALA A 390 -4.63 16.01 -1.28
C ALA A 390 -4.33 17.49 -1.06
N LEU A 391 -3.36 18.08 -1.78
CA LEU A 391 -2.89 19.45 -1.55
C LEU A 391 -4.01 20.51 -1.61
N PRO A 392 -4.91 20.53 -2.61
CA PRO A 392 -5.95 21.57 -2.68
C PRO A 392 -6.91 21.53 -1.48
N LEU A 393 -7.24 20.34 -0.97
CA LEU A 393 -8.05 20.20 0.23
C LEU A 393 -7.27 20.61 1.49
N ALA A 394 -5.98 20.31 1.56
CA ALA A 394 -5.11 20.74 2.65
C ALA A 394 -4.97 22.27 2.73
N GLU A 395 -4.88 22.96 1.59
CA GLU A 395 -4.88 24.44 1.55
C GLU A 395 -6.23 25.01 1.97
N ALA A 396 -7.33 24.40 1.52
CA ALA A 396 -8.67 24.79 1.94
C ALA A 396 -8.86 24.61 3.45
N ARG A 397 -8.32 23.54 4.03
CA ARG A 397 -8.32 23.31 5.48
C ARG A 397 -7.64 24.42 6.23
N THR A 398 -6.43 24.81 5.82
CA THR A 398 -5.67 25.88 6.50
C THR A 398 -6.46 27.18 6.52
N ARG A 399 -7.04 27.60 5.38
CA ARG A 399 -7.87 28.80 5.30
C ARG A 399 -9.09 28.71 6.22
N LEU A 400 -9.76 27.56 6.22
CA LEU A 400 -10.97 27.34 7.02
C LEU A 400 -10.68 27.29 8.53
N TYR A 401 -9.58 26.64 8.93
CA TYR A 401 -9.26 26.36 10.33
C TYR A 401 -8.52 27.52 10.99
N PHE A 402 -7.66 28.22 10.24
CA PHE A 402 -6.69 29.16 10.78
C PHE A 402 -6.74 30.55 10.11
N GLY A 403 -7.52 30.73 9.05
CA GLY A 403 -7.72 32.04 8.41
C GLY A 403 -6.52 32.56 7.61
N HIS A 404 -5.56 31.70 7.28
CA HIS A 404 -4.38 32.04 6.48
C HIS A 404 -4.11 30.97 5.40
N ASP A 405 -3.11 31.19 4.56
CA ASP A 405 -2.78 30.30 3.44
C ASP A 405 -1.69 29.27 3.80
N GLY A 406 -1.38 28.40 2.85
CA GLY A 406 -0.45 27.29 3.01
C GLY A 406 -1.18 25.98 3.33
N ALA A 407 -0.42 24.90 3.46
CA ALA A 407 -0.97 23.57 3.72
C ALA A 407 -0.14 22.81 4.75
N PHE A 408 -0.83 22.02 5.57
CA PHE A 408 -0.23 20.97 6.36
C PHE A 408 -0.99 19.66 6.12
N PHE A 409 -0.33 18.53 6.36
CA PHE A 409 -0.92 17.19 6.22
C PHE A 409 -1.01 16.53 7.60
N PRO A 410 -2.19 16.05 8.02
CA PRO A 410 -2.37 15.28 9.24
C PRO A 410 -1.40 14.10 9.32
N GLU A 411 -0.95 13.77 10.53
CA GLU A 411 -0.22 12.52 10.77
C GLU A 411 -1.06 11.31 10.33
N THR A 412 -2.34 11.27 10.72
CA THR A 412 -3.31 10.25 10.31
C THR A 412 -4.25 10.80 9.24
N MET A 413 -3.89 10.57 7.98
CA MET A 413 -4.57 11.17 6.84
C MET A 413 -5.35 10.12 6.06
N THR A 414 -6.63 10.39 5.77
CA THR A 414 -7.37 9.61 4.77
C THR A 414 -6.69 9.76 3.40
N PHE A 415 -6.88 8.82 2.48
CA PHE A 415 -6.21 8.89 1.17
C PHE A 415 -6.68 10.06 0.29
N TRP A 416 -7.68 10.82 0.73
CA TRP A 416 -8.17 12.05 0.12
C TRP A 416 -7.79 13.33 0.87
N GLY A 417 -7.07 13.25 2.00
CA GLY A 417 -6.46 14.41 2.65
C GLY A 417 -7.08 14.89 3.97
N CYS A 418 -8.16 14.27 4.44
CA CYS A 418 -8.81 14.63 5.71
C CYS A 418 -8.15 13.95 6.91
N TYR A 419 -8.45 14.43 8.12
CA TYR A 419 -8.26 13.61 9.31
C TYR A 419 -9.21 12.40 9.27
N ALA A 420 -8.85 11.32 9.94
CA ALA A 420 -9.85 10.33 10.37
C ALA A 420 -10.86 11.00 11.32
N ASN A 421 -12.17 10.80 11.13
CA ASN A 421 -13.17 11.41 12.05
C ASN A 421 -13.01 10.90 13.48
N HIS A 422 -12.58 9.65 13.66
CA HIS A 422 -12.19 9.13 14.96
C HIS A 422 -11.10 9.95 15.67
N ASN A 423 -10.14 10.52 14.92
CA ASN A 423 -9.11 11.38 15.49
C ASN A 423 -9.53 12.84 15.60
N TYR A 424 -10.28 13.33 14.61
CA TYR A 424 -10.88 14.67 14.65
C TYR A 424 -11.82 14.82 15.85
N GLY A 425 -12.57 13.75 16.16
CA GLY A 425 -13.53 13.68 17.24
C GLY A 425 -14.95 13.86 16.75
N TRP A 426 -15.87 12.99 17.18
CA TRP A 426 -17.27 13.03 16.80
C TRP A 426 -18.08 14.08 17.56
N ASN A 427 -17.71 14.39 18.80
CA ASN A 427 -18.40 15.41 19.58
C ASN A 427 -17.83 16.81 19.28
N ARG A 428 -18.58 17.61 18.51
CA ARG A 428 -18.19 18.98 18.14
C ARG A 428 -18.79 20.06 19.04
N GLN A 429 -19.60 19.70 20.04
CA GLN A 429 -20.29 20.69 20.86
C GLN A 429 -19.30 21.58 21.63
N GLY A 430 -19.37 22.89 21.37
CA GLY A 430 -18.54 23.89 22.04
C GLY A 430 -17.07 23.92 21.58
N LYS A 431 -16.69 23.16 20.55
CA LYS A 431 -15.31 23.09 20.06
C LYS A 431 -15.10 23.95 18.81
N PRO A 432 -13.98 24.67 18.68
CA PRO A 432 -13.57 25.27 17.42
C PRO A 432 -13.47 24.23 16.31
N LEU A 433 -13.70 24.63 15.08
CA LEU A 433 -13.58 23.73 13.93
C LEU A 433 -12.15 23.17 13.76
N SER A 434 -11.15 23.97 14.11
CA SER A 434 -9.73 23.59 14.05
C SER A 434 -9.29 22.62 15.14
N GLU A 435 -10.11 22.38 16.18
CA GLU A 435 -9.74 21.51 17.29
C GLU A 435 -9.88 20.02 16.92
N VAL A 436 -8.76 19.31 16.94
CA VAL A 436 -8.68 17.84 16.78
C VAL A 436 -8.60 17.18 18.16
N GLU A 437 -9.48 16.23 18.45
CA GLU A 437 -9.58 15.59 19.77
C GLU A 437 -8.36 14.72 20.12
N ASN A 438 -7.81 14.01 19.14
CA ASN A 438 -6.67 13.12 19.38
C ASN A 438 -5.40 13.91 19.70
N ARG A 439 -5.04 13.93 20.99
CA ARG A 439 -3.86 14.65 21.51
C ARG A 439 -2.52 14.13 20.98
N PHE A 440 -2.44 12.87 20.55
CA PHE A 440 -1.21 12.31 19.99
C PHE A 440 -0.83 12.94 18.65
N ILE A 441 -1.81 13.45 17.89
CA ILE A 441 -1.61 13.88 16.49
C ILE A 441 -2.10 15.29 16.18
N ARG A 442 -2.88 15.93 17.07
CA ARG A 442 -3.54 17.22 16.78
C ARG A 442 -2.59 18.36 16.41
N TRP A 443 -1.36 18.35 16.90
CA TRP A 443 -0.34 19.37 16.64
C TRP A 443 0.93 18.81 16.02
N HIS A 444 0.76 17.73 15.25
CA HIS A 444 1.84 17.12 14.49
C HIS A 444 1.87 17.71 13.06
N TYR A 445 2.90 18.51 12.78
CA TYR A 445 3.02 19.29 11.53
C TYR A 445 4.23 18.86 10.67
N ASN A 446 5.13 18.03 11.18
CA ASN A 446 6.38 17.68 10.49
C ASN A 446 6.19 16.73 9.28
N SER A 447 5.01 16.13 9.10
CA SER A 447 4.73 15.22 7.98
C SER A 447 5.02 15.84 6.60
N GLY A 448 4.64 17.10 6.40
CA GLY A 448 4.92 17.82 5.15
C GLY A 448 6.43 18.03 4.91
N LEU A 449 7.21 18.23 5.97
CA LEU A 449 8.66 18.46 5.88
C LEU A 449 9.41 17.19 5.51
N GLU A 450 9.09 16.04 6.13
CA GLU A 450 9.77 14.79 5.76
C GLU A 450 9.34 14.30 4.37
N LEU A 451 8.10 14.57 3.94
CA LEU A 451 7.68 14.30 2.57
C LEU A 451 8.50 15.12 1.56
N LEU A 452 8.71 16.41 1.84
CA LEU A 452 9.57 17.26 1.02
C LEU A 452 11.00 16.76 1.01
N LEU A 453 11.53 16.31 2.15
CA LEU A 453 12.87 15.72 2.19
C LEU A 453 12.94 14.46 1.32
N LEU A 454 11.96 13.56 1.41
CA LEU A 454 11.89 12.35 0.59
C LEU A 454 11.87 12.69 -0.92
N LEU A 455 11.09 13.71 -1.32
CA LEU A 455 11.03 14.22 -2.69
C LEU A 455 12.34 14.88 -3.15
N LEU A 456 13.01 15.63 -2.28
CA LEU A 456 14.28 16.28 -2.58
C LEU A 456 15.43 15.26 -2.69
N GLU A 457 15.39 14.17 -1.91
CA GLU A 457 16.30 13.05 -2.11
C GLU A 457 15.98 12.32 -3.42
N TYR A 458 14.70 12.05 -3.71
CA TYR A 458 14.27 11.47 -4.98
C TYR A 458 14.78 12.27 -6.19
N GLN A 459 14.61 13.59 -6.19
CA GLN A 459 15.09 14.46 -7.27
C GLN A 459 16.61 14.48 -7.37
N ALA A 460 17.34 14.32 -6.25
CA ALA A 460 18.80 14.34 -6.25
C ALA A 460 19.41 13.06 -6.87
N VAL A 461 18.69 11.93 -6.81
CA VAL A 461 19.21 10.62 -7.27
C VAL A 461 18.50 10.07 -8.52
N SER A 462 17.36 10.62 -8.90
CA SER A 462 16.62 10.23 -10.10
C SER A 462 16.85 11.20 -11.27
N SER A 463 16.53 10.76 -12.48
CA SER A 463 16.54 11.60 -13.68
C SER A 463 15.19 12.29 -13.94
N ASP A 464 14.23 12.19 -13.02
CA ASP A 464 12.91 12.79 -13.17
C ASP A 464 12.93 14.27 -12.74
N GLU A 465 13.11 15.16 -13.71
CA GLU A 465 13.00 16.61 -13.48
C GLU A 465 11.55 17.08 -13.41
N THR A 466 10.59 16.30 -13.92
CA THR A 466 9.17 16.70 -13.96
C THR A 466 8.59 16.87 -12.56
N VAL A 467 9.07 16.04 -11.62
CA VAL A 467 8.71 16.09 -10.19
C VAL A 467 8.93 17.46 -9.57
N ILE A 468 9.88 18.26 -10.07
CA ILE A 468 10.18 19.61 -9.56
C ILE A 468 8.94 20.50 -9.67
N GLY A 469 8.40 20.63 -10.89
CA GLY A 469 7.25 21.48 -11.16
C GLY A 469 5.92 20.82 -10.78
N SER A 470 5.80 19.51 -11.01
CA SER A 470 4.54 18.79 -10.79
C SER A 470 4.26 18.54 -9.32
N THR A 471 5.28 18.44 -8.47
CA THR A 471 5.12 17.94 -7.09
C THR A 471 5.90 18.77 -6.07
N ILE A 472 7.23 18.90 -6.20
CA ILE A 472 8.09 19.55 -5.20
C ILE A 472 7.71 21.00 -4.99
N LEU A 473 7.72 21.82 -6.04
CA LEU A 473 7.52 23.27 -5.89
C LEU A 473 6.17 23.61 -5.25
N PRO A 474 5.03 23.03 -5.67
CA PRO A 474 3.77 23.46 -5.06
C PRO A 474 3.56 22.88 -3.65
N LEU A 475 4.07 21.68 -3.34
CA LEU A 475 4.10 21.20 -1.95
C LEU A 475 5.02 22.08 -1.08
N ALA A 476 6.22 22.42 -1.56
CA ALA A 476 7.19 23.24 -0.83
C ALA A 476 6.63 24.62 -0.53
N ARG A 477 6.04 25.28 -1.55
CA ARG A 477 5.38 26.58 -1.38
C ARG A 477 4.28 26.51 -0.34
N ALA A 478 3.38 25.52 -0.42
CA ALA A 478 2.27 25.42 0.50
C ALA A 478 2.70 25.09 1.94
N VAL A 479 3.58 24.09 2.12
CA VAL A 479 4.05 23.67 3.45
C VAL A 479 4.89 24.77 4.10
N LEU A 480 5.82 25.38 3.39
CA LEU A 480 6.67 26.43 3.97
C LEU A 480 5.88 27.70 4.25
N ARG A 481 4.87 28.03 3.42
CA ARG A 481 3.95 29.14 3.68
C ARG A 481 3.12 28.89 4.93
N PHE A 482 2.66 27.65 5.16
CA PHE A 482 1.97 27.29 6.40
C PHE A 482 2.84 27.61 7.61
N PHE A 483 4.10 27.14 7.66
CA PHE A 483 4.98 27.45 8.79
C PHE A 483 5.26 28.96 8.94
N ALA A 484 5.44 29.67 7.83
CA ALA A 484 5.72 31.11 7.84
C ALA A 484 4.55 31.94 8.39
N GLU A 485 3.32 31.59 8.04
CA GLU A 485 2.11 32.34 8.44
C GLU A 485 1.55 31.86 9.79
N HIS A 486 1.52 30.54 10.03
CA HIS A 486 0.90 29.95 11.21
C HIS A 486 1.70 30.21 12.49
N PHE A 487 3.03 30.20 12.40
CA PHE A 487 3.94 30.33 13.54
C PHE A 487 4.71 31.65 13.53
N ALA A 488 4.20 32.67 12.83
CA ALA A 488 4.78 34.00 12.80
C ALA A 488 4.81 34.61 14.21
N GLY A 489 5.99 34.65 14.83
CA GLY A 489 6.20 35.24 16.14
C GLY A 489 6.52 36.74 16.09
N SER A 490 6.48 37.38 17.25
CA SER A 490 6.98 38.73 17.42
C SER A 490 8.50 38.79 17.20
N ALA A 491 9.01 39.93 16.71
CA ALA A 491 10.45 40.17 16.46
C ALA A 491 11.08 39.34 15.32
N GLY A 492 10.28 38.89 14.34
CA GLY A 492 10.81 38.25 13.12
C GLY A 492 11.40 36.87 13.34
N ARG A 493 10.91 36.13 14.34
CA ARG A 493 11.24 34.73 14.64
C ARG A 493 9.99 33.89 14.52
N LEU A 494 10.13 32.62 14.12
CA LEU A 494 9.05 31.65 14.32
C LEU A 494 8.97 31.27 15.80
N VAL A 495 7.75 31.02 16.27
CA VAL A 495 7.48 30.35 17.55
C VAL A 495 6.55 29.19 17.24
N ILE A 496 7.09 27.96 17.18
CA ILE A 496 6.33 26.79 16.75
C ILE A 496 5.61 26.21 17.98
N GLU A 497 4.45 26.79 18.30
CA GLU A 497 3.63 26.44 19.46
C GLU A 497 2.14 26.82 19.22
N PRO A 498 1.16 26.00 19.64
CA PRO A 498 1.35 24.67 20.20
C PRO A 498 1.75 23.65 19.13
N ALA A 499 2.67 22.76 19.47
CA ALA A 499 3.22 21.74 18.57
C ALA A 499 3.46 20.42 19.31
N SER A 500 3.81 19.37 18.56
CA SER A 500 4.16 18.06 19.12
C SER A 500 5.49 17.57 18.57
N ALA A 501 6.37 17.06 19.44
CA ALA A 501 7.52 16.28 19.01
C ALA A 501 7.10 14.82 18.88
N LEU A 502 6.52 14.49 17.71
CA LEU A 502 5.88 13.21 17.43
C LEU A 502 4.75 12.91 18.44
N GLU A 503 4.36 11.64 18.58
CA GLU A 503 3.25 11.24 19.46
C GLU A 503 3.61 11.23 20.97
N THR A 504 4.89 11.37 21.29
CA THR A 504 5.41 11.28 22.67
C THR A 504 5.23 12.60 23.43
N TRP A 505 5.67 13.72 22.85
CA TRP A 505 5.61 15.04 23.49
C TRP A 505 4.57 15.90 22.79
N GLN A 506 3.38 15.97 23.38
CA GLN A 506 2.14 16.40 22.70
C GLN A 506 1.78 17.87 22.88
N ASP A 507 2.58 18.62 23.62
CA ASP A 507 2.37 20.03 23.92
C ASP A 507 3.72 20.68 24.21
N VAL A 508 4.37 21.14 23.16
CA VAL A 508 5.73 21.67 23.20
C VAL A 508 5.88 22.89 22.31
N ARG A 509 6.93 23.67 22.56
CA ARG A 509 7.39 24.78 21.74
C ARG A 509 8.66 24.37 20.99
N ASP A 510 8.77 24.77 19.72
CA ASP A 510 9.95 24.58 18.87
C ASP A 510 10.46 23.12 18.83
N PRO A 511 9.58 22.13 18.54
CA PRO A 511 9.95 20.72 18.52
C PRO A 511 11.09 20.43 17.54
N LEU A 512 12.02 19.57 17.97
CA LEU A 512 13.21 19.19 17.21
C LEU A 512 12.91 18.72 15.78
N PRO A 513 11.92 17.83 15.52
CA PRO A 513 11.63 17.37 14.16
C PRO A 513 11.27 18.51 13.20
N ASP A 514 10.43 19.46 13.64
CA ASP A 514 9.98 20.58 12.81
C ASP A 514 11.12 21.57 12.55
N VAL A 515 11.88 21.95 13.60
CA VAL A 515 13.00 22.89 13.46
C VAL A 515 14.12 22.30 12.59
N ALA A 516 14.44 21.01 12.77
CA ALA A 516 15.42 20.32 11.95
C ALA A 516 14.92 20.14 10.51
N GLY A 517 13.66 19.72 10.34
CA GLY A 517 13.02 19.54 9.03
C GLY A 517 12.99 20.83 8.21
N LEU A 518 12.53 21.94 8.80
CA LEU A 518 12.53 23.26 8.17
C LEU A 518 13.93 23.66 7.74
N ARG A 519 14.92 23.49 8.64
CA ARG A 519 16.31 23.84 8.35
C ARG A 519 16.84 23.10 7.13
N VAL A 520 16.71 21.77 7.12
CA VAL A 520 17.24 20.94 6.02
C VAL A 520 16.49 21.19 4.72
N VAL A 521 15.16 21.24 4.75
CA VAL A 521 14.34 21.48 3.55
C VAL A 521 14.66 22.85 2.94
N LEU A 522 14.70 23.91 3.75
CA LEU A 522 15.03 25.26 3.26
C LEU A 522 16.45 25.34 2.72
N ASP A 523 17.43 24.73 3.40
CA ASP A 523 18.83 24.73 2.94
C ASP A 523 18.97 24.01 1.59
N ARG A 524 18.32 22.85 1.41
CA ARG A 524 18.31 22.10 0.15
C ARG A 524 17.62 22.86 -0.98
N LEU A 525 16.45 23.45 -0.69
CA LEU A 525 15.71 24.24 -1.67
C LEU A 525 16.46 25.51 -2.08
N LEU A 526 17.11 26.20 -1.15
CA LEU A 526 17.93 27.39 -1.47
C LEU A 526 19.18 27.02 -2.27
N ALA A 527 19.77 25.85 -2.03
CA ALA A 527 20.91 25.36 -2.80
C ALA A 527 20.51 24.87 -4.21
N ALA A 528 19.24 24.52 -4.44
CA ALA A 528 18.81 23.96 -5.71
C ALA A 528 18.89 25.00 -6.86
N PRO A 529 19.41 24.61 -8.04
CA PRO A 529 19.60 25.51 -9.17
C PRO A 529 18.28 25.92 -9.84
N TRP A 530 17.25 25.08 -9.73
CA TRP A 530 15.92 25.30 -10.31
C TRP A 530 15.02 26.19 -9.43
N THR A 531 15.48 26.61 -8.25
CA THR A 531 14.70 27.46 -7.35
C THR A 531 14.56 28.86 -7.92
N THR A 532 13.30 29.29 -8.12
CA THR A 532 12.96 30.59 -8.70
C THR A 532 13.40 31.76 -7.81
N ALA A 533 13.56 32.95 -8.37
CA ALA A 533 13.93 34.14 -7.61
C ALA A 533 12.92 34.47 -6.50
N ALA A 534 11.62 34.37 -6.79
CA ALA A 534 10.55 34.61 -5.82
C ALA A 534 10.59 33.61 -4.66
N ASP A 535 10.72 32.31 -4.97
CA ASP A 535 10.83 31.25 -3.97
C ASP A 535 12.10 31.44 -3.12
N ARG A 536 13.24 31.77 -3.74
CA ARG A 536 14.51 32.03 -3.05
C ARG A 536 14.38 33.16 -2.04
N THR A 537 13.75 34.27 -2.41
CA THR A 537 13.51 35.40 -1.50
C THR A 537 12.63 34.98 -0.33
N ALA A 538 11.51 34.32 -0.59
CA ALA A 538 10.57 33.89 0.45
C ALA A 538 11.21 32.87 1.42
N TRP A 539 11.91 31.88 0.89
CA TRP A 539 12.52 30.81 1.67
C TRP A 539 13.76 31.29 2.44
N ALA A 540 14.55 32.22 1.88
CA ALA A 540 15.64 32.84 2.62
C ALA A 540 15.13 33.67 3.81
N ALA A 541 14.03 34.40 3.64
CA ALA A 541 13.39 35.13 4.72
C ALA A 541 12.92 34.17 5.83
N LEU A 542 12.20 33.10 5.48
CA LEU A 542 11.76 32.08 6.44
C LEU A 542 12.94 31.41 7.16
N ARG A 543 14.03 31.13 6.45
CA ARG A 543 15.23 30.48 6.99
C ARG A 543 15.93 31.30 8.08
N VAL A 544 15.83 32.62 8.04
CA VAL A 544 16.36 33.53 9.08
C VAL A 544 15.48 33.52 10.32
N MET A 545 14.17 33.30 10.17
CA MET A 545 13.20 33.29 11.27
C MET A 545 13.31 32.04 12.15
N LEU A 546 13.96 30.96 11.68
CA LEU A 546 13.99 29.69 12.41
C LEU A 546 14.59 29.82 13.83
N PRO A 547 14.01 29.13 14.83
CA PRO A 547 14.62 29.00 16.14
C PRO A 547 15.91 28.16 16.08
N ALA A 548 16.67 28.17 17.17
CA ALA A 548 17.80 27.26 17.33
C ALA A 548 17.30 25.83 17.51
N LEU A 549 18.12 24.84 17.12
CA LEU A 549 17.79 23.45 17.48
C LEU A 549 17.76 23.32 19.01
N PRO A 550 16.73 22.67 19.57
CA PRO A 550 16.64 22.48 21.00
C PRO A 550 17.77 21.57 21.49
N ARG A 551 18.52 22.05 22.48
CA ARG A 551 19.74 21.42 23.00
C ARG A 551 19.74 21.42 24.52
N GLY A 552 20.32 20.38 25.08
CA GLY A 552 20.61 20.24 26.51
C GLY A 552 22.10 20.02 26.75
N GLU A 553 22.52 20.27 27.97
CA GLU A 553 23.83 19.88 28.49
C GLU A 553 23.64 19.20 29.85
N GLU A 554 24.23 18.03 30.03
CA GLU A 554 24.23 17.27 31.29
C GLU A 554 25.60 16.63 31.45
N GLU A 555 26.23 16.78 32.62
CA GLU A 555 27.59 16.28 32.89
C GLU A 555 28.64 16.69 31.82
N GLY A 556 28.51 17.90 31.26
CA GLY A 556 29.38 18.40 30.19
C GLY A 556 29.15 17.76 28.81
N ARG A 557 28.14 16.88 28.66
CA ARG A 557 27.74 16.29 27.37
C ARG A 557 26.58 17.05 26.78
N ARG A 558 26.72 17.47 25.52
CA ARG A 558 25.66 18.14 24.76
C ARG A 558 24.82 17.13 24.00
N PHE A 559 23.51 17.31 24.05
CA PHE A 559 22.54 16.47 23.33
C PHE A 559 21.40 17.30 22.76
N LEU A 560 20.67 16.73 21.80
CA LEU A 560 19.45 17.35 21.27
C LEU A 560 18.28 17.00 22.20
N ARG A 561 17.46 18.01 22.53
CA ARG A 561 16.21 17.80 23.26
C ARG A 561 15.06 17.56 22.28
N PRO A 562 13.97 16.91 22.69
CA PRO A 562 12.79 16.73 21.84
C PRO A 562 12.13 18.06 21.42
N ALA A 563 12.24 19.07 22.28
CA ALA A 563 11.75 20.44 22.11
C ALA A 563 12.49 21.38 23.08
#